data_AF-S3D452-F1
#
_entry.id   AF-S3D452-F1
#
_cell.length_a   1.000
_cell.length_b   1.000
_cell.length_c   1.000
_cell.angle_alpha   90.00
_cell.angle_beta   90.00
_cell.angle_gamma   90.00
#
_symmetry.space_group_name_H-M   'P 1'
#
loop_
_entity.id
_entity.type
_entity.pdbx_description
1 polymer ?
#
loop_
_entity_poly.entity_id
_entity_poly.type
_entity_poly.pdbx_seq_one_letter_code
_entity_poly.pdbx_strand_id
1 'polypeptide(L)'
;MCTTYTYSELKQLVAKSNNPTNGRLFSAAMYIKDIFNANNIVFGFMGGFSLSLRGSDRRANDIDVAVGATMLELKQVLDLQKFIIIPLGLTSGVLRSFVRVVEFGRLEKLVEVDFLLAGTELSFKPTNFVLTFEGNFGLNIDLTDSVEIINTVLPSESVHQFPVLKLLSAMRSKLLAHFTRNESRDYKDLQWLCAQYGMEIYEFRAELEMVHRQKFIDHCEQQPASSDGSGPNYVRKVKHILGVP
;
A
#
# COMPACT_ATOMS: atom_id res chain seq x y z
N MET A 1 -2.29 22.39 -15.70
CA MET A 1 -3.50 21.92 -15.05
C MET A 1 -3.69 20.46 -15.38
N CYS A 2 -3.99 19.65 -14.37
CA CYS A 2 -4.23 18.23 -14.50
C CYS A 2 -5.60 17.97 -15.16
N THR A 3 -5.84 16.73 -15.59
CA THR A 3 -7.19 16.34 -16.01
C THR A 3 -8.00 15.94 -14.78
N THR A 4 -9.25 16.37 -14.66
CA THR A 4 -10.14 15.90 -13.59
C THR A 4 -11.14 14.87 -14.08
N TYR A 5 -11.66 14.03 -13.19
CA TYR A 5 -12.74 13.08 -13.51
C TYR A 5 -13.91 13.19 -12.54
N THR A 6 -15.12 12.94 -13.04
CA THR A 6 -16.37 12.86 -12.27
C THR A 6 -16.64 11.43 -11.79
N TYR A 7 -17.56 11.26 -10.85
CA TYR A 7 -17.93 9.92 -10.35
C TYR A 7 -18.41 8.97 -11.45
N SER A 8 -19.09 9.47 -12.49
CA SER A 8 -19.56 8.65 -13.62
C SER A 8 -18.41 8.15 -14.51
N GLU A 9 -17.30 8.88 -14.57
CA GLU A 9 -16.10 8.52 -15.34
C GLU A 9 -15.18 7.54 -14.60
N LEU A 10 -15.26 7.50 -13.27
CA LEU A 10 -14.42 6.65 -12.42
C LEU A 10 -14.40 5.18 -12.88
N LYS A 11 -15.58 4.60 -13.14
CA LYS A 11 -15.68 3.20 -13.59
C LYS A 11 -14.91 2.93 -14.88
N GLN A 12 -14.88 3.90 -15.81
CA GLN A 12 -14.15 3.77 -17.07
C GLN A 12 -12.65 3.89 -16.86
N LEU A 13 -12.21 4.76 -15.94
CA LEU A 13 -10.80 4.93 -15.61
C LEU A 13 -10.24 3.69 -14.91
N VAL A 14 -10.97 3.12 -13.95
CA VAL A 14 -10.62 1.84 -13.30
C VAL A 14 -10.53 0.71 -14.33
N ALA A 15 -11.48 0.64 -15.27
CA ALA A 15 -11.42 -0.36 -16.33
C ALA A 15 -10.17 -0.20 -17.22
N LYS A 16 -9.74 1.05 -17.46
CA LYS A 16 -8.54 1.38 -18.26
C LYS A 16 -7.22 1.19 -17.50
N SER A 17 -7.23 1.25 -16.16
CA SER A 17 -6.04 1.03 -15.32
C SER A 17 -5.76 -0.43 -14.99
N ASN A 18 -6.73 -1.33 -15.23
CA ASN A 18 -6.61 -2.74 -14.92
C ASN A 18 -5.40 -3.43 -15.57
N ASN A 19 -4.82 -4.38 -14.83
CA ASN A 19 -3.70 -5.23 -15.25
C ASN A 19 -2.48 -4.45 -15.77
N PRO A 20 -1.94 -3.47 -15.01
CA PRO A 20 -0.72 -2.78 -15.41
C PRO A 20 0.46 -3.75 -15.40
N THR A 21 1.39 -3.62 -16.34
CA THR A 21 2.67 -4.33 -16.29
C THR A 21 3.51 -3.77 -15.14
N ASN A 22 4.45 -4.55 -14.60
CA ASN A 22 5.36 -4.04 -13.56
C ASN A 22 6.12 -2.80 -14.04
N GLY A 23 6.58 -2.78 -15.30
CA GLY A 23 7.21 -1.60 -15.89
C GLY A 23 6.35 -0.34 -15.80
N ARG A 24 5.04 -0.44 -16.03
CA ARG A 24 4.11 0.69 -15.89
C ARG A 24 3.93 1.13 -14.44
N LEU A 25 3.81 0.19 -13.51
CA LEU A 25 3.78 0.49 -12.08
C LEU A 25 5.04 1.24 -11.66
N PHE A 26 6.22 0.76 -12.08
CA PHE A 26 7.49 1.43 -11.81
C PHE A 26 7.56 2.84 -12.40
N SER A 27 7.16 3.03 -13.66
CA SER A 27 7.14 4.36 -14.27
C SER A 27 6.20 5.32 -13.55
N ALA A 28 5.00 4.87 -13.16
CA ALA A 28 4.08 5.67 -12.37
C ALA A 28 4.65 5.99 -10.99
N ALA A 29 5.22 5.00 -10.28
CA ALA A 29 5.85 5.19 -8.97
C ALA A 29 7.02 6.17 -9.02
N MET A 30 7.89 6.09 -10.04
CA MET A 30 8.99 7.04 -10.24
C MET A 30 8.45 8.45 -10.45
N TYR A 31 7.43 8.61 -11.30
CA TYR A 31 6.82 9.92 -11.54
C TYR A 31 6.21 10.52 -10.26
N ILE A 32 5.49 9.71 -9.47
CA ILE A 32 4.96 10.15 -8.16
C ILE A 32 6.07 10.52 -7.18
N LYS A 33 7.12 9.71 -7.10
CA LYS A 33 8.29 9.99 -6.26
C LYS A 33 8.93 11.33 -6.62
N ASP A 34 9.13 11.59 -7.90
CA ASP A 34 9.78 12.82 -8.37
C ASP A 34 8.92 14.06 -8.04
N ILE A 35 7.60 13.95 -8.19
CA ILE A 35 6.66 15.01 -7.79
C ILE A 35 6.75 15.28 -6.28
N PHE A 36 6.67 14.24 -5.45
CA PHE A 36 6.68 14.42 -3.99
C PHE A 36 8.02 14.93 -3.48
N ASN A 37 9.13 14.44 -4.00
CA ASN A 37 10.46 14.96 -3.68
C ASN A 37 10.60 16.43 -4.08
N ALA A 38 10.15 16.83 -5.27
CA ALA A 38 10.24 18.21 -5.73
C ALA A 38 9.38 19.19 -4.90
N ASN A 39 8.37 18.68 -4.18
CA ASN A 39 7.47 19.47 -3.34
C ASN A 39 7.68 19.22 -1.84
N ASN A 40 8.75 18.51 -1.44
CA ASN A 40 9.06 18.16 -0.05
C ASN A 40 7.91 17.47 0.70
N ILE A 41 7.11 16.66 -0.01
CA ILE A 41 6.05 15.85 0.60
C ILE A 41 6.70 14.58 1.13
N VAL A 42 6.54 14.30 2.43
CA VAL A 42 6.95 13.02 3.03
C VAL A 42 5.96 11.94 2.60
N PHE A 43 6.46 10.79 2.15
CA PHE A 43 5.60 9.70 1.68
C PHE A 43 6.26 8.33 1.78
N GLY A 44 5.44 7.28 1.69
CA GLY A 44 5.92 5.91 1.57
C GLY A 44 4.96 5.07 0.72
N PHE A 45 5.50 4.34 -0.25
CA PHE A 45 4.74 3.33 -0.98
C PHE A 45 4.32 2.19 -0.04
N MET A 46 3.10 1.70 -0.22
CA MET A 46 2.52 0.63 0.59
C MET A 46 1.77 -0.38 -0.30
N GLY A 47 0.97 -1.24 0.35
CA GLY A 47 0.11 -2.19 -0.35
C GLY A 47 0.87 -3.20 -1.21
N GLY A 48 0.22 -3.69 -2.26
CA GLY A 48 0.77 -4.76 -3.11
C GLY A 48 2.06 -4.36 -3.83
N PHE A 49 2.15 -3.10 -4.28
CA PHE A 49 3.34 -2.60 -4.96
C PHE A 49 4.56 -2.64 -4.03
N SER A 50 4.43 -2.20 -2.77
CA SER A 50 5.52 -2.27 -1.80
C SER A 50 6.02 -3.70 -1.51
N LEU A 51 5.11 -4.69 -1.55
CA LEU A 51 5.50 -6.10 -1.40
C LEU A 51 6.23 -6.61 -2.64
N SER A 52 5.84 -6.17 -3.83
CA SER A 52 6.56 -6.48 -5.07
C SER A 52 7.98 -5.90 -5.07
N LEU A 53 8.17 -4.68 -4.56
CA LEU A 53 9.51 -4.09 -4.36
C LEU A 53 10.39 -4.92 -3.42
N ARG A 54 9.77 -5.61 -2.46
CA ARG A 54 10.41 -6.53 -1.51
C ARG A 54 10.63 -7.95 -2.08
N GLY A 55 10.29 -8.20 -3.35
CA GLY A 55 10.49 -9.49 -4.00
C GLY A 55 9.29 -10.44 -3.94
N SER A 56 8.09 -9.95 -3.62
CA SER A 56 6.88 -10.76 -3.77
C SER A 56 6.56 -10.99 -5.25
N ASP A 57 6.31 -12.25 -5.61
CA ASP A 57 5.86 -12.65 -6.97
C ASP A 57 4.42 -12.22 -7.27
N ARG A 58 3.68 -11.74 -6.25
CA ARG A 58 2.31 -11.29 -6.48
C ARG A 58 2.31 -9.99 -7.27
N ARG A 59 1.63 -10.03 -8.42
CA ARG A 59 1.36 -8.84 -9.22
C ARG A 59 0.49 -7.84 -8.45
N ALA A 60 0.93 -6.59 -8.40
CA ALA A 60 0.12 -5.46 -7.97
C ALA A 60 -0.73 -4.93 -9.15
N ASN A 61 -1.90 -4.38 -8.84
CA ASN A 61 -2.80 -3.82 -9.87
C ASN A 61 -2.85 -2.29 -9.83
N ASP A 62 -2.33 -1.72 -8.77
CA ASP A 62 -2.43 -0.34 -8.32
C ASP A 62 -1.21 -0.01 -7.45
N ILE A 63 -1.05 1.28 -7.16
CA ILE A 63 -0.03 1.79 -6.25
C ILE A 63 -0.73 2.48 -5.09
N ASP A 64 -0.52 1.98 -3.88
CA ASP A 64 -0.95 2.66 -2.66
C ASP A 64 0.21 3.50 -2.12
N VAL A 65 -0.06 4.74 -1.71
CA VAL A 65 0.93 5.66 -1.15
C VAL A 65 0.40 6.31 0.11
N ALA A 66 1.12 6.16 1.22
CA ALA A 66 0.90 6.95 2.42
C ALA A 66 1.55 8.32 2.24
N VAL A 67 0.82 9.41 2.51
CA VAL A 67 1.26 10.79 2.23
C VAL A 67 1.15 11.67 3.47
N GLY A 68 2.26 12.26 3.89
CA GLY A 68 2.36 13.19 5.02
C GLY A 68 2.09 14.62 4.57
N ALA A 69 0.86 14.87 4.13
CA ALA A 69 0.37 16.18 3.72
C ALA A 69 -1.13 16.30 4.00
N THR A 70 -1.68 17.52 3.97
CA THR A 70 -3.12 17.73 3.95
C THR A 70 -3.71 17.40 2.56
N MET A 71 -5.02 17.13 2.50
CA MET A 71 -5.70 16.91 1.20
C MET A 71 -5.59 18.13 0.28
N LEU A 72 -5.56 19.34 0.86
CA LEU A 72 -5.44 20.59 0.11
C LEU A 72 -4.07 20.70 -0.55
N GLU A 73 -2.99 20.52 0.22
CA GLU A 73 -1.61 20.55 -0.28
C GLU A 73 -1.40 19.47 -1.35
N LEU A 74 -1.86 18.24 -1.08
CA LEU A 74 -1.78 17.14 -2.03
C LEU A 74 -2.47 17.51 -3.35
N LYS A 75 -3.70 18.05 -3.30
CA LYS A 75 -4.41 18.49 -4.51
C LYS A 75 -3.69 19.60 -5.25
N GLN A 76 -3.16 20.59 -4.54
CA GLN A 76 -2.41 21.69 -5.16
C GLN A 76 -1.19 21.18 -5.93
N VAL A 77 -0.45 20.24 -5.35
CA VAL A 77 0.72 19.63 -6.01
C VAL A 77 0.32 18.80 -7.23
N LEU A 78 -0.72 17.97 -7.09
CA LEU A 78 -1.18 17.08 -8.17
C LEU A 78 -1.87 17.84 -9.31
N ASP A 79 -2.57 18.94 -9.03
CA ASP A 79 -3.28 19.74 -10.05
C ASP A 79 -2.34 20.44 -11.04
N LEU A 80 -1.07 20.59 -10.66
CA LEU A 80 -0.03 21.11 -11.55
C LEU A 80 0.50 20.05 -12.53
N GLN A 81 0.17 18.77 -12.34
CA GLN A 81 0.78 17.66 -13.08
C GLN A 81 -0.06 17.23 -14.29
N LYS A 82 0.48 17.41 -15.49
CA LYS A 82 -0.23 17.10 -16.75
C LYS A 82 -0.53 15.61 -16.97
N PHE A 83 0.23 14.73 -16.33
CA PHE A 83 0.08 13.28 -16.48
C PHE A 83 -0.78 12.63 -15.38
N ILE A 84 -1.32 13.43 -14.45
CA ILE A 84 -2.17 12.92 -13.37
C ILE A 84 -3.63 13.27 -13.70
N ILE A 85 -4.51 12.32 -13.40
CA ILE A 85 -5.95 12.51 -13.41
C ILE A 85 -6.47 12.38 -11.98
N ILE A 86 -7.09 13.42 -11.44
CA ILE A 86 -7.62 13.45 -10.06
C ILE A 86 -9.15 13.62 -10.05
N PRO A 87 -9.85 13.27 -8.97
CA PRO A 87 -11.29 13.47 -8.90
C PRO A 87 -11.65 14.95 -8.87
N LEU A 88 -12.74 15.30 -9.55
CA LEU A 88 -13.37 16.61 -9.46
C LEU A 88 -14.11 16.74 -8.12
N GLY A 89 -13.88 17.84 -7.41
CA GLY A 89 -14.55 18.17 -6.15
C GLY A 89 -13.79 17.72 -4.90
N LEU A 90 -14.49 17.64 -3.77
CA LEU A 90 -13.90 17.32 -2.47
C LEU A 90 -13.62 15.81 -2.35
N THR A 91 -12.54 15.47 -1.66
CA THR A 91 -12.15 14.09 -1.33
C THR A 91 -11.84 14.05 0.16
N SER A 92 -12.27 12.98 0.83
CA SER A 92 -11.96 12.75 2.24
C SER A 92 -11.14 11.49 2.36
N GLY A 93 -9.99 11.57 3.03
CA GLY A 93 -9.17 10.41 3.38
C GLY A 93 -8.28 9.84 2.30
N VAL A 94 -8.91 9.41 1.21
CA VAL A 94 -8.23 8.76 0.07
C VAL A 94 -8.46 9.59 -1.18
N LEU A 95 -7.38 9.94 -1.86
CA LEU A 95 -7.43 10.52 -3.19
C LEU A 95 -7.02 9.45 -4.20
N ARG A 96 -7.99 8.91 -4.92
CA ARG A 96 -7.76 7.99 -6.04
C ARG A 96 -7.41 8.76 -7.29
N SER A 97 -6.23 8.54 -7.85
CA SER A 97 -5.78 9.18 -9.07
C SER A 97 -5.40 8.17 -10.14
N PHE A 98 -5.21 8.65 -11.36
CA PHE A 98 -4.72 7.86 -12.47
C PHE A 98 -3.51 8.54 -13.10
N VAL A 99 -2.38 7.84 -13.13
CA VAL A 99 -1.15 8.32 -13.77
C VAL A 99 -1.10 7.81 -15.20
N ARG A 100 -0.94 8.72 -16.15
CA ARG A 100 -0.68 8.41 -17.55
C ARG A 100 0.78 8.01 -17.70
N VAL A 101 1.01 6.78 -18.11
CA VAL A 101 2.34 6.26 -18.42
C VAL A 101 2.45 6.07 -19.92
N VAL A 102 3.51 6.62 -20.51
CA VAL A 102 3.84 6.43 -21.92
C VAL A 102 4.84 5.29 -22.03
N GLU A 103 4.47 4.22 -22.73
CA GLU A 103 5.33 3.08 -23.01
C GLU A 103 5.69 3.07 -24.50
N PHE A 104 7.00 3.00 -24.81
CA PHE A 104 7.53 2.99 -26.18
C PHE A 104 7.00 4.11 -27.10
N GLY A 105 6.66 5.27 -26.53
CA GLY A 105 6.21 6.46 -27.27
C GLY A 105 4.87 6.33 -27.98
N ARG A 106 4.06 5.29 -27.70
CA ARG A 106 2.89 4.97 -28.57
C ARG A 106 1.56 4.75 -27.85
N LEU A 107 1.54 4.34 -26.58
CA LEU A 107 0.29 4.09 -25.87
C LEU A 107 0.33 4.71 -24.47
N GLU A 108 -0.53 5.70 -24.24
CA GLU A 108 -0.86 6.14 -22.89
C GLU A 108 -1.72 5.07 -22.22
N LYS A 109 -1.19 4.50 -21.14
CA LYS A 109 -1.94 3.61 -20.25
C LYS A 109 -2.07 4.26 -18.90
N LEU A 110 -3.14 3.92 -18.19
CA LEU A 110 -3.39 4.44 -16.86
C LEU A 110 -2.86 3.45 -15.83
N VAL A 111 -2.29 3.99 -14.77
CA VAL A 111 -2.00 3.27 -13.52
C VAL A 111 -2.83 3.94 -12.43
N GLU A 112 -3.59 3.14 -11.70
CA GLU A 112 -4.33 3.61 -10.53
C GLU A 112 -3.36 3.85 -9.36
N VAL A 113 -3.47 5.01 -8.74
CA VAL A 113 -2.66 5.40 -7.58
C VAL A 113 -3.59 5.95 -6.51
N ASP A 114 -3.66 5.26 -5.38
CA ASP A 114 -4.41 5.66 -4.20
C ASP A 114 -3.47 6.37 -3.22
N PHE A 115 -3.76 7.64 -2.94
CA PHE A 115 -3.06 8.41 -1.91
C PHE A 115 -3.87 8.39 -0.62
N LEU A 116 -3.28 7.83 0.43
CA LEU A 116 -3.84 7.77 1.78
C LEU A 116 -3.14 8.81 2.64
N LEU A 117 -3.88 9.75 3.20
CA LEU A 117 -3.26 10.74 4.09
C LEU A 117 -2.76 10.06 5.37
N ALA A 118 -1.52 10.35 5.75
CA ALA A 118 -0.94 9.95 7.01
C ALA A 118 -1.00 11.11 8.00
N GLY A 119 -1.58 10.86 9.17
CA GLY A 119 -1.47 11.73 10.34
C GLY A 119 -2.08 13.11 10.21
N THR A 120 -3.31 13.27 9.71
CA THR A 120 -3.97 14.57 9.83
C THR A 120 -4.33 14.83 11.30
N GLU A 121 -3.88 15.98 11.84
CA GLU A 121 -3.96 16.44 13.24
C GLU A 121 -5.37 16.54 13.87
N LEU A 122 -6.40 15.89 13.31
CA LEU A 122 -7.74 15.84 13.88
C LEU A 122 -7.93 14.72 14.91
N SER A 123 -6.85 14.11 15.44
CA SER A 123 -6.96 13.09 16.48
C SER A 123 -5.89 13.26 17.57
N PHE A 124 -6.15 14.17 18.50
CA PHE A 124 -5.57 14.14 19.84
C PHE A 124 -6.02 12.85 20.55
N LYS A 125 -5.18 11.82 20.54
CA LYS A 125 -4.93 10.92 21.69
C LYS A 125 -3.70 10.03 21.41
N PRO A 126 -2.65 10.10 22.25
CA PRO A 126 -1.48 9.24 22.13
C PRO A 126 -1.77 7.93 22.85
N THR A 127 -2.54 7.04 22.23
CA THR A 127 -2.65 5.62 22.61
C THR A 127 -3.61 4.94 21.66
N ASN A 128 -3.15 3.84 21.06
CA ASN A 128 -3.89 2.90 20.23
C ASN A 128 -4.13 3.34 18.78
N PHE A 129 -3.62 2.50 17.88
CA PHE A 129 -3.76 2.60 16.44
C PHE A 129 -5.21 2.23 16.10
N VAL A 130 -6.03 3.23 15.78
CA VAL A 130 -7.40 2.99 15.33
C VAL A 130 -7.51 3.49 13.89
N LEU A 131 -7.64 2.56 12.92
CA LEU A 131 -8.37 2.89 11.70
C LEU A 131 -9.85 2.90 12.10
N THR A 132 -10.31 3.99 12.71
CA THR A 132 -11.75 4.13 12.97
C THR A 132 -12.40 4.40 11.63
N PHE A 133 -13.15 3.42 11.13
CA PHE A 133 -14.17 3.62 10.10
C PHE A 133 -15.37 4.47 10.61
N GLU A 134 -15.18 5.28 11.65
CA GLU A 134 -16.13 6.28 12.16
C GLU A 134 -15.81 7.68 11.61
N GLY A 135 -15.55 7.78 10.31
CA GLY A 135 -15.54 9.05 9.57
C GLY A 135 -14.24 9.86 9.53
N ASN A 136 -13.19 9.45 10.25
CA ASN A 136 -11.83 10.03 10.11
C ASN A 136 -10.94 9.10 9.29
N PHE A 137 -10.79 9.42 8.01
CA PHE A 137 -9.96 8.64 7.10
C PHE A 137 -8.51 9.15 7.12
N GLY A 138 -7.59 8.35 7.66
CA GLY A 138 -6.15 8.59 7.60
C GLY A 138 -5.36 7.46 8.26
N LEU A 139 -4.12 7.25 7.82
CA LEU A 139 -3.17 6.37 8.50
C LEU A 139 -2.63 7.12 9.71
N ASN A 140 -2.84 6.65 10.94
CA ASN A 140 -2.19 7.24 12.12
C ASN A 140 -0.74 6.73 12.20
N ILE A 141 0.10 7.22 11.29
CA ILE A 141 1.48 6.80 11.12
C ILE A 141 2.33 8.07 10.99
N ASP A 142 3.34 8.20 11.84
CA ASP A 142 4.42 9.16 11.61
C ASP A 142 5.30 8.60 10.49
N LEU A 143 5.21 9.20 9.30
CA LEU A 143 5.95 8.75 8.13
C LEU A 143 7.45 9.02 8.23
N THR A 144 7.90 9.95 9.08
CA THR A 144 9.32 10.24 9.22
C THR A 144 10.08 9.02 9.77
N ASP A 145 9.48 8.33 10.73
CA ASP A 145 10.04 7.12 11.35
C ASP A 145 9.49 5.81 10.77
N SER A 146 8.45 5.87 9.94
CA SER A 146 7.77 4.66 9.42
C SER A 146 8.13 4.31 7.98
N VAL A 147 9.07 5.03 7.37
CA VAL A 147 9.54 4.78 6.00
C VAL A 147 10.95 4.21 6.01
N GLU A 148 11.21 3.28 5.09
CA GLU A 148 12.54 2.78 4.76
C GLU A 148 12.77 2.84 3.25
N ILE A 149 14.03 2.85 2.83
CA ILE A 149 14.39 2.86 1.41
C ILE A 149 14.68 1.45 0.93
N ILE A 150 13.94 0.99 -0.08
CA ILE A 150 14.25 -0.23 -0.82
C ILE A 150 14.98 0.13 -2.11
N ASN A 151 16.10 -0.57 -2.34
CA ASN A 151 16.81 -0.55 -3.62
C ASN A 151 16.23 -1.62 -4.53
N THR A 152 15.69 -1.23 -5.69
CA THR A 152 15.16 -2.15 -6.69
C THR A 152 15.90 -1.97 -8.01
N VAL A 153 16.34 -3.08 -8.60
CA VAL A 153 16.96 -3.10 -9.93
C VAL A 153 15.84 -3.20 -10.97
N LEU A 154 15.74 -2.21 -11.85
CA LEU A 154 14.78 -2.23 -12.96
C LEU A 154 15.39 -2.97 -14.17
N PRO A 155 14.58 -3.38 -15.16
CA PRO A 155 15.09 -4.03 -16.38
C PRO A 155 16.11 -3.21 -17.17
N SER A 156 16.19 -1.90 -16.94
CA SER A 156 17.24 -1.01 -17.46
C SER A 156 18.59 -1.13 -16.75
N GLU A 157 18.73 -2.08 -15.81
CA GLU A 157 19.90 -2.30 -14.93
C GLU A 157 20.24 -1.14 -14.00
N SER A 158 19.42 -0.09 -13.98
CA SER A 158 19.54 1.01 -13.03
C SER A 158 18.96 0.62 -11.68
N VAL A 159 19.69 0.96 -10.60
CA VAL A 159 19.20 0.84 -9.23
C VAL A 159 18.34 2.06 -8.90
N HIS A 160 17.10 1.82 -8.50
CA HIS A 160 16.19 2.86 -8.07
C HIS A 160 15.84 2.70 -6.59
N GLN A 161 15.84 3.82 -5.89
CA GLN A 161 15.42 3.90 -4.49
C GLN A 161 13.94 4.24 -4.42
N PHE A 162 13.19 3.46 -3.64
CA PHE A 162 11.78 3.68 -3.35
C PHE A 162 11.57 3.78 -1.83
N PRO A 163 11.02 4.90 -1.33
CA PRO A 163 10.56 4.97 0.05
C PRO A 163 9.31 4.09 0.20
N VAL A 164 9.37 3.11 1.09
CA VAL A 164 8.24 2.21 1.40
C VAL A 164 7.94 2.25 2.89
N LEU A 165 6.71 1.92 3.28
CA LEU A 165 6.42 1.72 4.69
C LEU A 165 7.25 0.56 5.25
N LYS A 166 7.85 0.77 6.43
CA LYS A 166 8.56 -0.25 7.21
C LYS A 166 7.69 -1.47 7.46
N LEU A 167 8.34 -2.61 7.67
CA LEU A 167 7.68 -3.90 7.81
C LEU A 167 6.58 -3.93 8.90
N LEU A 168 6.80 -3.29 10.05
CA LEU A 168 5.78 -3.16 11.10
C LEU A 168 4.50 -2.48 10.57
N SER A 169 4.64 -1.34 9.90
CA SER A 169 3.52 -0.59 9.33
C SER A 169 2.84 -1.32 8.18
N ALA A 170 3.61 -2.03 7.35
CA ALA A 170 3.07 -2.91 6.32
C ALA A 170 2.25 -4.07 6.90
N MET A 171 2.78 -4.73 7.95
CA MET A 171 2.09 -5.82 8.67
C MET A 171 0.81 -5.34 9.33
N ARG A 172 0.83 -4.20 10.04
CA ARG A 172 -0.38 -3.61 10.65
C ARG A 172 -1.46 -3.35 9.60
N SER A 173 -1.08 -2.71 8.49
CA SER A 173 -2.01 -2.39 7.40
C SER A 173 -2.63 -3.66 6.80
N LYS A 174 -1.83 -4.71 6.61
CA LYS A 174 -2.28 -5.97 6.00
C LYS A 174 -3.14 -6.81 6.93
N LEU A 175 -2.78 -6.91 8.22
CA LEU A 175 -3.59 -7.59 9.22
C LEU A 175 -4.98 -6.96 9.34
N LEU A 176 -5.03 -5.64 9.33
CA LEU A 176 -6.28 -4.89 9.42
C LEU A 176 -7.12 -4.98 8.14
N ALA A 177 -6.49 -4.89 6.96
CA ALA A 177 -7.18 -5.15 5.69
C ALA A 177 -7.76 -6.57 5.65
N HIS A 178 -7.00 -7.57 6.09
CA HIS A 178 -7.48 -8.95 6.19
C HIS A 178 -8.64 -9.09 7.19
N PHE A 179 -8.52 -8.49 8.37
CA PHE A 179 -9.55 -8.52 9.40
C PHE A 179 -10.87 -7.91 8.90
N THR A 180 -10.81 -6.80 8.16
CA THR A 180 -11.99 -6.06 7.71
C THR A 180 -12.62 -6.64 6.44
N ARG A 181 -11.81 -7.07 5.47
CA ARG A 181 -12.29 -7.51 4.14
C ARG A 181 -12.40 -9.02 4.00
N ASN A 182 -11.61 -9.77 4.78
CA ASN A 182 -11.46 -11.22 4.67
C ASN A 182 -11.17 -11.71 3.23
N GLU A 183 -10.40 -10.94 2.46
CA GLU A 183 -10.05 -11.27 1.07
C GLU A 183 -8.86 -12.23 0.98
N SER A 184 -8.89 -13.14 0.00
CA SER A 184 -7.81 -14.09 -0.29
C SER A 184 -6.48 -13.40 -0.64
N ARG A 185 -6.52 -12.19 -1.20
CA ARG A 185 -5.31 -11.41 -1.54
C ARG A 185 -4.55 -10.98 -0.29
N ASP A 186 -5.27 -10.44 0.70
CA ASP A 186 -4.65 -10.01 1.96
C ASP A 186 -4.14 -11.21 2.77
N TYR A 187 -4.85 -12.33 2.71
CA TYR A 187 -4.38 -13.60 3.29
C TYR A 187 -3.02 -14.02 2.68
N LYS A 188 -2.92 -14.08 1.35
CA LYS A 188 -1.68 -14.46 0.65
C LYS A 188 -0.51 -13.51 0.94
N ASP A 189 -0.79 -12.21 1.04
CA ASP A 189 0.21 -11.22 1.41
C ASP A 189 0.76 -11.47 2.82
N LEU A 190 -0.11 -11.76 3.78
CA LEU A 190 0.28 -12.10 5.15
C LEU A 190 1.07 -13.41 5.22
N GLN A 191 0.67 -14.41 4.42
CA GLN A 191 1.43 -15.66 4.34
C GLN A 191 2.85 -15.42 3.83
N TRP A 192 2.99 -14.65 2.75
CA TRP A 192 4.27 -14.30 2.17
C TRP A 192 5.13 -13.50 3.15
N LEU A 193 4.56 -12.50 3.83
CA LEU A 193 5.25 -11.70 4.85
C LEU A 193 5.79 -12.58 5.99
N CYS A 194 4.97 -13.50 6.54
CA CYS A 194 5.41 -14.42 7.59
C CYS A 194 6.47 -15.42 7.10
N ALA A 195 6.43 -15.81 5.82
CA ALA A 195 7.40 -16.72 5.24
C ALA A 195 8.77 -16.05 5.04
N GLN A 196 8.78 -14.81 4.54
CA GLN A 196 10.01 -14.09 4.21
C GLN A 196 10.63 -13.35 5.41
N TYR A 197 9.80 -12.74 6.25
CA TYR A 197 10.25 -11.85 7.34
C TYR A 197 9.85 -12.35 8.73
N GLY A 198 9.76 -13.67 8.90
CA GLY A 198 9.25 -14.26 10.13
C GLY A 198 10.03 -13.87 11.38
N MET A 199 11.34 -13.64 11.27
CA MET A 199 12.20 -13.24 12.40
C MET A 199 11.95 -11.79 12.80
N GLU A 200 11.95 -10.88 11.85
CA GLU A 200 11.70 -9.45 12.06
C GLU A 200 10.29 -9.24 12.61
N ILE A 201 9.29 -9.95 12.04
CA ILE A 201 7.91 -9.93 12.54
C ILE A 201 7.85 -10.43 13.97
N TYR A 202 8.60 -11.50 14.29
CA TYR A 202 8.64 -12.00 15.65
C TYR A 202 9.12 -10.91 16.61
N GLU A 203 10.16 -10.14 16.29
CA GLU A 203 10.69 -9.08 17.17
C GLU A 203 9.64 -8.03 17.54
N PHE A 204 8.82 -7.57 16.58
CA PHE A 204 7.80 -6.54 16.83
C PHE A 204 6.38 -7.09 17.04
N ARG A 205 6.17 -8.42 17.12
CA ARG A 205 4.83 -9.03 17.18
C ARG A 205 3.93 -8.49 18.30
N ALA A 206 4.53 -8.07 19.41
CA ALA A 206 3.81 -7.49 20.56
C ALA A 206 3.13 -6.15 20.21
N GLU A 207 3.63 -5.45 19.19
CA GLU A 207 3.10 -4.18 18.69
C GLU A 207 1.97 -4.34 17.66
N LEU A 208 1.64 -5.58 17.30
CA LEU A 208 0.55 -5.92 16.38
C LEU A 208 -0.74 -6.22 17.17
N GLU A 209 -1.88 -5.79 16.64
CA GLU A 209 -3.18 -6.02 17.27
C GLU A 209 -3.50 -7.51 17.41
N MET A 210 -3.73 -7.97 18.65
CA MET A 210 -3.95 -9.39 18.95
C MET A 210 -5.18 -9.96 18.24
N VAL A 211 -6.27 -9.18 18.17
CA VAL A 211 -7.52 -9.59 17.53
C VAL A 211 -7.31 -9.83 16.03
N HIS A 212 -6.53 -8.97 15.35
CA HIS A 212 -6.25 -9.15 13.93
C HIS A 212 -5.31 -10.34 13.68
N ARG A 213 -4.31 -10.54 14.54
CA ARG A 213 -3.42 -11.70 14.49
C ARG A 213 -4.20 -13.00 14.65
N GLN A 214 -5.08 -13.09 15.65
CA GLN A 214 -5.94 -14.26 15.88
C GLN A 214 -6.81 -14.55 14.66
N LYS A 215 -7.45 -13.53 14.08
CA LYS A 215 -8.30 -13.72 12.90
C LYS A 215 -7.54 -14.32 11.71
N PHE A 216 -6.29 -13.91 11.49
CA PHE A 216 -5.45 -14.49 10.45
C PHE A 216 -5.07 -15.94 10.75
N ILE A 217 -4.74 -16.27 12.00
CA ILE A 217 -4.48 -17.64 12.44
C ILE A 217 -5.71 -18.54 12.23
N ASP A 218 -6.90 -18.08 12.62
CA ASP A 218 -8.15 -18.81 12.41
C ASP A 218 -8.37 -19.10 10.92
N HIS A 219 -8.05 -18.14 10.05
CA HIS A 219 -8.09 -18.34 8.60
C HIS A 219 -7.07 -19.41 8.16
N CYS A 220 -5.83 -19.39 8.67
CA CYS A 220 -4.83 -20.41 8.37
C CYS A 220 -5.29 -21.82 8.78
N GLU A 221 -5.97 -21.97 9.92
CA GLU A 221 -6.47 -23.26 10.42
C GLU A 221 -7.61 -23.84 9.56
N GLN A 222 -8.35 -22.98 8.86
CA GLN A 222 -9.44 -23.37 7.97
C GLN A 222 -8.98 -23.77 6.58
N GLN A 223 -7.73 -23.46 6.20
CA GLN A 223 -7.22 -23.82 4.87
C GLN A 223 -6.86 -25.31 4.81
N PRO A 224 -7.28 -26.03 3.76
CA PRO A 224 -6.85 -27.41 3.57
C PRO A 224 -5.33 -27.47 3.43
N ALA A 225 -4.72 -28.57 3.86
CA ALA A 225 -3.30 -28.79 3.68
C ALA A 225 -2.97 -28.82 2.18
N SER A 226 -2.49 -27.71 1.63
CA SER A 226 -2.06 -27.61 0.24
C SER A 226 -0.55 -27.76 0.10
N SER A 227 -0.13 -28.08 -1.12
CA SER A 227 1.27 -28.24 -1.54
C SER A 227 2.09 -26.94 -1.51
N ASP A 228 1.45 -25.79 -1.27
CA ASP A 228 2.07 -24.46 -1.11
C ASP A 228 2.60 -24.21 0.32
N GLY A 229 2.55 -25.22 1.18
CA GLY A 229 3.11 -25.18 2.52
C GLY A 229 2.11 -24.84 3.62
N SER A 230 0.81 -24.66 3.35
CA SER A 230 -0.21 -24.39 4.38
C SER A 230 -0.69 -25.65 5.12
N GLY A 231 0.23 -26.34 5.80
CA GLY A 231 -0.08 -27.49 6.65
C GLY A 231 -0.09 -27.17 8.17
N PRO A 232 -0.37 -28.16 9.03
CA PRO A 232 -0.32 -27.99 10.50
C PRO A 232 1.01 -27.41 11.01
N ASN A 233 2.13 -27.77 10.35
CA ASN A 233 3.45 -27.23 10.68
C ASN A 233 3.57 -25.74 10.35
N TYR A 234 2.91 -25.28 9.29
CA TYR A 234 2.87 -23.86 8.93
C TYR A 234 2.04 -23.06 9.92
N VAL A 235 0.84 -23.54 10.27
CA VAL A 235 0.02 -22.89 11.31
C VAL A 235 0.83 -22.73 12.60
N ARG A 236 1.51 -23.79 13.06
CA ARG A 236 2.39 -23.71 14.25
C ARG A 236 3.49 -22.66 14.10
N LYS A 237 4.16 -22.61 12.93
CA LYS A 237 5.20 -21.61 12.64
C LYS A 237 4.64 -20.19 12.69
N VAL A 238 3.49 -19.93 12.05
CA VAL A 238 2.86 -18.61 12.02
C VAL A 238 2.36 -18.20 13.40
N LYS A 239 1.76 -19.12 14.17
CA LYS A 239 1.39 -18.89 15.58
C LYS A 239 2.60 -18.43 16.39
N HIS A 240 3.74 -19.10 16.23
CA HIS A 240 4.98 -18.71 16.89
C HIS A 240 5.46 -17.32 16.47
N ILE A 241 5.55 -17.06 15.16
CA ILE A 241 5.96 -15.75 14.60
C ILE A 241 5.07 -14.62 15.14
N LEU A 242 3.75 -14.82 15.11
CA LEU A 242 2.79 -13.80 15.53
C LEU A 242 2.53 -13.78 17.03
N GLY A 243 3.07 -14.72 17.81
CA GLY A 243 2.84 -14.80 19.26
C GLY A 243 1.37 -15.05 19.63
N VAL A 244 0.69 -15.88 18.86
CA VAL A 244 -0.68 -16.33 19.11
C VAL A 244 -0.64 -17.74 19.73
N PRO A 245 -1.33 -18.00 20.85
CA PRO A 245 -1.31 -19.31 21.51
C PRO A 245 -1.95 -20.45 20.70
#